data_AF-A0A969X1C5-F1
#
_entry.id   AF-A0A969X1C5-F1
#
_cell.length_a   1.000
_cell.length_b   1.000
_cell.length_c   1.000
_cell.angle_alpha   90.00
_cell.angle_beta   90.00
_cell.angle_gamma   90.00
#
_symmetry.space_group_name_H-M   'P 1'
#
loop_
_entity.id
_entity.type
_entity.pdbx_description
1 polymer ?
#
loop_
_entity_poly.entity_id
_entity_poly.type
_entity_poly.pdbx_seq_one_letter_code
_entity_poly.pdbx_strand_id
1 'polypeptide(L)'
;MNLDTDEARHIEITDSLVKYYLDSVENLTALNLFAKHTYMDCKKRELNLGLDLKGGMNVSLRISAEDLILSLANNPKDSTLLAAIKESNKIIDGDDETDFIKIFGESYAKVKTPKSSNLAALFSKVSNSDKINAKSTDSQVIDYINGQYEDAIDNAFIVLRKRIDLFGVVQPNIQKDIANRGVFHIELPGIKEPERVEDLLKQAAVLEFWETKDATEIRENLHKVDKFLSQEDYELIDSLVETEESLITQKKGISERIVFNLGDRGVYGPILGYVKKADKDALLSDLNSDYLSGFFGNDVFFACGYKPVEGNIDYYELIVLQKSKATNGAALNGDVVTDARQEFDERTGNAQVSMSMNAAGSTEWARITK
;
A
#
# COMPACT_ATOMS: atom_id res chain seq x y z
N MET A 1 9.95 4.85 14.25
CA MET A 1 9.90 5.08 15.71
C MET A 1 9.04 3.96 16.26
N ASN A 2 9.64 3.02 17.00
CA ASN A 2 8.96 1.81 17.49
C ASN A 2 7.97 2.23 18.57
N LEU A 3 6.67 2.19 18.29
CA LEU A 3 5.68 2.07 19.35
C LEU A 3 5.96 0.75 20.07
N ASP A 4 6.19 0.84 21.37
CA ASP A 4 6.54 -0.28 22.22
C ASP A 4 5.40 -1.31 22.16
N THR A 5 5.75 -2.59 21.98
CA THR A 5 4.77 -3.67 21.79
C THR A 5 3.82 -3.83 22.99
N ASP A 6 4.20 -3.32 24.16
CA ASP A 6 3.36 -3.26 25.36
C ASP A 6 2.30 -2.16 25.28
N GLU A 7 2.55 -1.05 24.58
CA GLU A 7 1.64 0.09 24.47
C GLU A 7 0.46 -0.26 23.55
N ALA A 8 0.74 -0.89 22.40
CA ALA A 8 -0.29 -1.38 21.48
C ALA A 8 -1.21 -2.43 22.13
N ARG A 9 -0.63 -3.33 22.95
CA ARG A 9 -1.38 -4.36 23.69
C ARG A 9 -2.20 -3.75 24.82
N HIS A 10 -1.66 -2.76 25.53
CA HIS A 10 -2.40 -2.01 26.54
C HIS A 10 -3.60 -1.27 25.92
N ILE A 11 -3.44 -0.70 24.73
CA ILE A 11 -4.51 0.02 24.03
C ILE A 11 -5.61 -0.95 23.59
N GLU A 12 -5.28 -2.09 22.98
CA GLU A 12 -6.28 -3.08 22.54
C GLU A 12 -7.10 -3.65 23.73
N ILE A 13 -6.43 -3.90 24.86
CA ILE A 13 -7.10 -4.31 26.11
C ILE A 13 -7.98 -3.17 26.64
N THR A 14 -7.50 -1.92 26.59
CA THR A 14 -8.25 -0.75 27.08
C THR A 14 -9.48 -0.49 26.20
N ASP A 15 -9.36 -0.55 24.89
CA ASP A 15 -10.45 -0.38 23.93
C ASP A 15 -11.50 -1.49 24.06
N SER A 16 -11.07 -2.74 24.26
CA SER A 16 -11.95 -3.86 24.53
C SER A 16 -12.72 -3.70 25.85
N LEU A 17 -12.05 -3.23 26.92
CA LEU A 17 -12.68 -2.94 28.21
C LEU A 17 -13.64 -1.76 28.13
N VAL A 18 -13.27 -0.70 27.40
CA VAL A 18 -14.14 0.46 27.16
C VAL A 18 -15.36 0.05 26.36
N LYS A 19 -15.20 -0.75 25.30
CA LYS A 19 -16.31 -1.28 24.52
C LYS A 19 -17.25 -2.13 25.36
N TYR A 20 -16.70 -3.08 26.14
CA TYR A 20 -17.49 -3.90 27.06
C TYR A 20 -18.24 -3.05 28.10
N TYR A 21 -17.58 -2.02 28.65
CA TYR A 21 -18.23 -1.09 29.57
C TYR A 21 -19.35 -0.29 28.90
N LEU A 22 -19.11 0.26 27.71
CA LEU A 22 -20.09 1.01 26.93
C LEU A 22 -21.31 0.16 26.55
N ASP A 23 -21.08 -1.09 26.13
CA ASP A 23 -22.14 -2.08 25.85
C ASP A 23 -22.95 -2.39 27.14
N SER A 24 -22.28 -2.47 28.30
CA SER A 24 -22.94 -2.73 29.59
C SER A 24 -23.83 -1.57 30.07
N VAL A 25 -23.52 -0.33 29.65
CA VAL A 25 -24.28 0.87 30.05
C VAL A 25 -25.26 1.35 28.97
N GLU A 26 -25.24 0.72 27.80
CA GLU A 26 -25.98 1.12 26.60
C GLU A 26 -27.48 1.39 26.87
N ASN A 27 -28.11 0.45 27.59
CA ASN A 27 -29.54 0.46 27.89
C ASN A 27 -29.87 1.05 29.28
N LEU A 28 -28.86 1.51 30.02
CA LEU A 28 -29.10 2.15 31.31
C LEU A 28 -29.70 3.54 31.10
N THR A 29 -30.62 3.93 31.97
CA THR A 29 -31.21 5.28 31.94
C THR A 29 -30.14 6.31 32.29
N ALA A 30 -29.80 7.18 31.34
CA ALA A 30 -28.79 8.22 31.51
C ALA A 30 -29.41 9.57 31.88
N LEU A 31 -30.62 9.85 31.37
CA LEU A 31 -31.36 11.08 31.65
C LEU A 31 -32.81 10.73 31.98
N ASN A 32 -33.31 11.26 33.09
CA ASN A 32 -34.71 11.12 33.49
C ASN A 32 -35.32 12.51 33.70
N LEU A 33 -35.51 13.22 32.58
CA LEU A 33 -36.09 14.56 32.57
C LEU A 33 -37.31 14.52 31.64
N PHE A 34 -38.51 14.54 32.24
CA PHE A 34 -39.82 14.39 31.56
C PHE A 34 -40.10 13.03 30.90
N ALA A 35 -39.08 12.31 30.45
CA ALA A 35 -39.12 10.91 30.03
C ALA A 35 -37.79 10.21 30.37
N LYS A 36 -37.81 8.87 30.45
CA LYS A 36 -36.59 8.07 30.59
C LYS A 36 -35.89 7.99 29.24
N HIS A 37 -34.66 8.43 29.19
CA HIS A 37 -33.77 8.31 28.04
C HIS A 37 -32.58 7.43 28.43
N THR A 38 -32.32 6.41 27.62
CA THR A 38 -31.14 5.56 27.80
C THR A 38 -29.87 6.31 27.41
N TYR A 39 -28.70 5.79 27.81
CA TYR A 39 -27.42 6.28 27.33
C TYR A 39 -27.39 6.41 25.80
N MET A 40 -27.92 5.42 25.08
CA MET A 40 -28.00 5.47 23.62
C MET A 40 -28.96 6.52 23.07
N ASP A 41 -30.11 6.73 23.71
CA ASP A 41 -31.05 7.77 23.29
C ASP A 41 -30.40 9.16 23.40
N CYS A 42 -29.65 9.38 24.49
CA CYS A 42 -28.89 10.59 24.71
C CYS A 42 -27.72 10.71 23.72
N LYS A 43 -26.98 9.62 23.46
CA LYS A 43 -25.84 9.61 22.53
C LYS A 43 -26.27 9.90 21.08
N LYS A 44 -27.40 9.34 20.64
CA LYS A 44 -27.98 9.61 19.31
C LYS A 44 -28.47 11.05 19.14
N ARG A 45 -28.78 11.74 20.25
CA ARG A 45 -29.29 13.12 20.29
C ARG A 45 -28.24 14.11 20.79
N GLU A 46 -27.00 13.66 20.96
CA GLU A 46 -25.90 14.52 21.40
C GLU A 46 -25.70 15.64 20.38
N LEU A 47 -25.49 16.87 20.87
CA LEU A 47 -25.16 17.99 19.99
C LEU A 47 -23.85 17.72 19.25
N ASN A 48 -23.83 17.99 17.95
CA ASN A 48 -22.63 17.92 17.12
C ASN A 48 -21.69 19.07 17.51
N LEU A 49 -20.86 18.82 18.51
CA LEU A 49 -19.75 19.68 18.84
C LEU A 49 -18.71 19.49 17.73
N GLY A 50 -18.61 20.46 16.82
CA GLY A 50 -17.60 20.46 15.75
C GLY A 50 -16.17 20.49 16.29
N LEU A 51 -15.18 20.58 15.40
CA LEU A 51 -13.75 20.64 15.76
C LEU A 51 -13.45 21.65 16.88
N ASP A 52 -14.08 22.83 16.81
CA ASP A 52 -13.87 23.93 17.75
C ASP A 52 -14.30 23.60 19.20
N LEU A 53 -15.33 22.75 19.35
CA LEU A 53 -15.92 22.44 20.67
C LEU A 53 -15.47 21.09 21.23
N LYS A 54 -15.08 20.13 20.37
CA LYS A 54 -14.59 18.79 20.78
C LYS A 54 -13.08 18.63 20.68
N GLY A 55 -12.38 19.55 20.01
CA GLY A 55 -11.02 19.30 19.54
C GLY A 55 -10.99 18.18 18.48
N GLY A 56 -9.85 17.96 17.84
CA GLY A 56 -9.71 16.92 16.82
C GLY A 56 -8.66 17.24 15.76
N MET A 57 -8.83 16.68 14.57
CA MET A 57 -7.90 16.81 13.46
C MET A 57 -8.58 17.41 12.22
N ASN A 58 -7.90 18.32 11.54
CA ASN A 58 -8.26 18.78 10.20
C ASN A 58 -7.10 18.46 9.24
N VAL A 59 -7.38 17.76 8.16
CA VAL A 59 -6.38 17.34 7.17
C VAL A 59 -6.90 17.65 5.77
N SER A 60 -6.02 18.14 4.91
CA SER A 60 -6.26 18.20 3.47
C SER A 60 -5.43 17.11 2.79
N LEU A 61 -6.08 16.27 1.99
CA LEU A 61 -5.42 15.21 1.21
C LEU A 61 -5.61 15.48 -0.27
N ARG A 62 -4.53 15.37 -1.06
CA ARG A 62 -4.56 15.53 -2.51
C ARG A 62 -4.22 14.20 -3.17
N ILE A 63 -5.02 13.78 -4.14
CA ILE A 63 -4.67 12.66 -5.02
C ILE A 63 -3.61 13.13 -6.01
N SER A 64 -2.55 12.35 -6.14
CA SER A 64 -1.46 12.63 -7.06
C SER A 64 -1.89 12.33 -8.50
N ALA A 65 -2.17 13.38 -9.27
CA ALA A 65 -2.40 13.26 -10.71
C ALA A 65 -1.13 12.80 -11.45
N GLU A 66 0.05 13.18 -10.97
CA GLU A 66 1.34 12.73 -11.49
C GLU A 66 1.48 11.21 -11.39
N ASP A 67 1.27 10.65 -10.20
CA ASP A 67 1.39 9.20 -9.99
C ASP A 67 0.36 8.44 -10.84
N LEU A 68 -0.86 8.97 -10.97
CA LEU A 68 -1.86 8.38 -11.85
C LEU A 68 -1.36 8.37 -13.31
N ILE A 69 -0.88 9.50 -13.83
CA ILE A 69 -0.38 9.60 -15.21
C ILE A 69 0.76 8.59 -15.43
N LEU A 70 1.70 8.48 -14.50
CA LEU A 70 2.81 7.52 -14.58
C LEU A 70 2.30 6.07 -14.56
N SER A 71 1.33 5.75 -13.70
CA SER A 71 0.74 4.41 -13.62
C SER A 71 -0.01 3.99 -14.89
N LEU A 72 -0.66 4.94 -15.57
CA LEU A 72 -1.40 4.69 -16.80
C LEU A 72 -0.47 4.50 -18.01
N ALA A 73 0.75 5.05 -17.97
CA ALA A 73 1.70 4.96 -19.07
C ALA A 73 2.25 3.53 -19.29
N ASN A 74 2.52 3.19 -20.55
CA ASN A 74 3.25 2.00 -20.98
C ASN A 74 4.74 2.12 -20.72
N ASN A 75 5.26 3.35 -20.78
CA ASN A 75 6.65 3.67 -20.51
C ASN A 75 6.72 4.90 -19.60
N PRO A 76 6.60 4.71 -18.27
CA PRO A 76 6.67 5.81 -17.31
C PRO A 76 8.04 6.52 -17.28
N LYS A 77 9.07 5.92 -17.89
CA LYS A 77 10.43 6.51 -18.01
C LYS A 77 10.63 7.31 -19.30
N ASP A 78 9.59 7.50 -20.12
CA ASP A 78 9.68 8.31 -21.34
C ASP A 78 10.12 9.75 -21.01
N SER A 79 11.14 10.24 -21.70
CA SER A 79 11.74 11.55 -21.41
C SER A 79 10.82 12.72 -21.72
N THR A 80 9.94 12.59 -22.72
CA THR A 80 8.96 13.64 -23.05
C THR A 80 7.84 13.65 -22.02
N LEU A 81 7.37 12.48 -21.59
CA LEU A 81 6.37 12.33 -20.52
C LEU A 81 6.85 12.97 -19.22
N LEU A 82 8.05 12.60 -18.76
CA LEU A 82 8.63 13.15 -17.54
C LEU A 82 8.89 14.66 -17.63
N ALA A 83 9.29 15.15 -18.81
CA ALA A 83 9.44 16.59 -19.04
C ALA A 83 8.10 17.34 -18.98
N ALA A 84 7.03 16.75 -19.50
CA ALA A 84 5.68 17.33 -19.46
C ALA A 84 5.13 17.39 -18.03
N ILE A 85 5.30 16.32 -17.25
CA ILE A 85 4.93 16.28 -15.82
C ILE A 85 5.72 17.33 -15.05
N LYS A 86 7.04 17.39 -15.24
CA LYS A 86 7.90 18.38 -14.58
C LYS A 86 7.48 19.82 -14.92
N GLU A 87 7.13 20.09 -16.17
CA GLU A 87 6.65 21.42 -16.57
C GLU A 87 5.27 21.73 -15.96
N SER A 88 4.40 20.73 -15.84
CA SER A 88 3.09 20.87 -15.21
C SER A 88 3.18 21.21 -13.73
N ASN A 89 4.07 20.53 -13.00
CA ASN A 89 4.32 20.80 -11.58
C ASN A 89 4.77 22.25 -11.34
N LYS A 90 5.66 22.79 -12.19
CA LYS A 90 6.09 24.19 -12.07
C LYS A 90 4.96 25.19 -12.26
N ILE A 91 3.96 24.86 -13.09
CA ILE A 91 2.83 25.77 -13.36
C ILE A 91 1.89 25.78 -12.16
N ILE A 92 1.62 24.61 -11.57
CA ILE A 92 0.73 24.46 -10.41
C ILE A 92 1.30 25.12 -9.15
N ASP A 93 2.63 25.09 -8.96
CA ASP A 93 3.28 25.80 -7.85
C ASP A 93 3.04 27.33 -7.89
N GLY A 94 2.51 27.88 -8.99
CA GLY A 94 2.16 29.29 -9.14
C GLY A 94 0.67 29.62 -9.10
N ASP A 95 -0.24 28.63 -9.15
CA ASP A 95 -1.69 28.82 -9.18
C ASP A 95 -2.45 27.58 -8.67
N ASP A 96 -3.03 27.69 -7.47
CA ASP A 96 -3.69 26.58 -6.77
C ASP A 96 -5.01 26.13 -7.43
N GLU A 97 -5.66 26.95 -8.27
CA GLU A 97 -7.00 26.69 -8.82
C GLU A 97 -7.00 25.95 -10.17
N THR A 98 -5.88 25.33 -10.54
CA THR A 98 -5.68 24.80 -11.90
C THR A 98 -5.77 23.28 -12.00
N ASP A 99 -6.47 22.81 -13.04
CA ASP A 99 -6.62 21.37 -13.32
C ASP A 99 -5.31 20.77 -13.87
N PHE A 100 -4.67 19.93 -13.06
CA PHE A 100 -3.41 19.27 -13.39
C PHE A 100 -3.44 18.57 -14.75
N ILE A 101 -4.50 17.82 -15.06
CA ILE A 101 -4.53 16.98 -16.26
C ILE A 101 -4.63 17.84 -17.52
N LYS A 102 -5.36 18.95 -17.41
CA LYS A 102 -5.40 19.97 -18.47
C LYS A 102 -4.01 20.58 -18.67
N ILE A 103 -3.35 21.02 -17.59
CA ILE A 103 -1.99 21.57 -17.65
C ILE A 103 -1.01 20.55 -18.24
N PHE A 104 -1.17 19.27 -17.89
CA PHE A 104 -0.37 18.20 -18.45
C PHE A 104 -0.53 18.07 -19.96
N GLY A 105 -1.76 18.11 -20.48
CA GLY A 105 -2.00 18.10 -21.93
C GLY A 105 -1.34 19.28 -22.65
N GLU A 106 -1.45 20.48 -22.08
CA GLU A 106 -0.82 21.70 -22.61
C GLU A 106 0.71 21.64 -22.54
N SER A 107 1.25 21.20 -21.41
CA SER A 107 2.68 21.03 -21.18
C SER A 107 3.27 19.98 -22.11
N TYR A 108 2.56 18.86 -22.32
CA TYR A 108 2.98 17.83 -23.25
C TYR A 108 3.06 18.39 -24.68
N ALA A 109 2.04 19.11 -25.13
CA ALA A 109 2.05 19.75 -26.45
C ALA A 109 3.22 20.75 -26.61
N LYS A 110 3.61 21.44 -25.54
CA LYS A 110 4.73 22.39 -25.50
C LYS A 110 6.11 21.72 -25.55
N VAL A 111 6.30 20.62 -24.83
CA VAL A 111 7.61 19.94 -24.74
C VAL A 111 7.82 18.88 -25.84
N LYS A 112 6.74 18.45 -26.51
CA LYS A 112 6.79 17.46 -27.58
C LYS A 112 7.63 17.96 -28.74
N THR A 113 8.54 17.11 -29.22
CA THR A 113 9.36 17.36 -30.42
C THR A 113 8.90 16.46 -31.57
N PRO A 114 9.33 16.68 -32.82
CA PRO A 114 9.03 15.77 -33.93
C PRO A 114 9.49 14.31 -33.74
N LYS A 115 10.39 14.06 -32.77
CA LYS A 115 10.88 12.72 -32.41
C LYS A 115 10.14 12.11 -31.21
N SER A 116 9.31 12.89 -30.53
CA SER A 116 8.56 12.43 -29.36
C SER A 116 7.41 11.52 -29.78
N SER A 117 7.11 10.53 -28.96
CA SER A 117 5.92 9.69 -29.10
C SER A 117 4.64 10.56 -29.05
N ASN A 118 3.55 10.08 -29.64
CA ASN A 118 2.22 10.64 -29.36
C ASN A 118 1.69 10.07 -28.04
N LEU A 119 0.74 10.76 -27.39
CA LEU A 119 0.16 10.24 -26.14
C LEU A 119 -0.48 8.87 -26.36
N ALA A 120 -1.12 8.62 -27.51
CA ALA A 120 -1.68 7.32 -27.82
C ALA A 120 -0.65 6.17 -27.75
N ALA A 121 0.60 6.40 -28.17
CA ALA A 121 1.66 5.39 -28.08
C ALA A 121 2.09 5.13 -26.63
N LEU A 122 1.96 6.14 -25.76
CA LEU A 122 2.33 6.04 -24.35
C LEU A 122 1.22 5.44 -23.49
N PHE A 123 -0.06 5.56 -23.85
CA PHE A 123 -1.18 5.20 -22.97
C PHE A 123 -2.09 4.09 -23.50
N SER A 124 -2.03 3.74 -24.80
CA SER A 124 -2.87 2.66 -25.33
C SER A 124 -2.33 1.28 -24.92
N LYS A 125 -3.16 0.53 -24.20
CA LYS A 125 -2.93 -0.83 -23.72
C LYS A 125 -3.98 -1.75 -24.33
N VAL A 126 -3.75 -3.05 -24.31
CA VAL A 126 -4.78 -4.03 -24.68
C VAL A 126 -6.01 -3.88 -23.77
N SER A 127 -5.79 -3.60 -22.48
CA SER A 127 -6.82 -3.46 -21.45
C SER A 127 -7.74 -2.26 -21.60
N ASN A 128 -7.34 -1.20 -22.33
CA ASN A 128 -8.15 0.01 -22.54
C ASN A 128 -8.43 0.28 -24.02
N SER A 129 -8.28 -0.75 -24.87
CA SER A 129 -8.43 -0.65 -26.32
C SER A 129 -9.83 -0.26 -26.80
N ASP A 130 -10.84 -0.44 -25.95
CA ASP A 130 -12.22 0.02 -26.14
C ASP A 130 -12.39 1.53 -25.92
N LYS A 131 -11.48 2.17 -25.18
CA LYS A 131 -11.48 3.61 -24.89
C LYS A 131 -10.51 4.38 -25.76
N ILE A 132 -9.26 3.91 -25.86
CA ILE A 132 -8.19 4.53 -26.64
C ILE A 132 -7.37 3.49 -27.40
N ASN A 133 -6.84 3.86 -28.55
CA ASN A 133 -5.99 2.98 -29.35
C ASN A 133 -4.85 3.77 -30.03
N ALA A 134 -3.98 3.10 -30.77
CA ALA A 134 -2.81 3.72 -31.41
C ALA A 134 -3.15 4.87 -32.38
N LYS A 135 -4.41 5.00 -32.84
CA LYS A 135 -4.88 6.08 -33.71
C LYS A 135 -5.58 7.21 -32.95
N SER A 136 -5.76 7.09 -31.64
CA SER A 136 -6.37 8.12 -30.81
C SER A 136 -5.58 9.42 -30.88
N THR A 137 -6.28 10.54 -30.84
CA THR A 137 -5.66 11.87 -30.77
C THR A 137 -5.15 12.15 -29.36
N ASP A 138 -4.21 13.09 -29.24
CA ASP A 138 -3.71 13.53 -27.92
C ASP A 138 -4.88 14.00 -27.02
N SER A 139 -5.88 14.70 -27.58
CA SER A 139 -7.09 15.10 -26.85
C SER A 139 -7.90 13.91 -26.32
N GLN A 140 -8.13 12.88 -27.13
CA GLN A 140 -8.87 11.69 -26.70
C GLN A 140 -8.15 10.94 -25.57
N VAL A 141 -6.82 10.95 -25.58
CA VAL A 141 -6.03 10.35 -24.50
C VAL A 141 -6.10 11.20 -23.23
N ILE A 142 -6.06 12.53 -23.34
CA ILE A 142 -6.28 13.42 -22.19
C ILE A 142 -7.68 13.24 -21.61
N ASP A 143 -8.72 13.10 -22.43
CA ASP A 143 -10.09 12.82 -21.98
C ASP A 143 -10.19 11.48 -21.24
N TYR A 144 -9.48 10.45 -21.73
CA TYR A 144 -9.37 9.17 -21.05
C TYR A 144 -8.68 9.31 -19.68
N ILE A 145 -7.53 9.99 -19.61
CA ILE A 145 -6.80 10.24 -18.36
C ILE A 145 -7.67 11.03 -17.37
N ASN A 146 -8.43 12.02 -17.85
CA ASN A 146 -9.41 12.75 -17.06
C ASN A 146 -10.45 11.82 -16.44
N GLY A 147 -11.05 10.92 -17.23
CA GLY A 147 -12.00 9.94 -16.71
C GLY A 147 -11.38 9.04 -15.64
N GLN A 148 -10.16 8.54 -15.88
CA GLN A 148 -9.44 7.71 -14.90
C GLN A 148 -9.13 8.46 -13.60
N TYR A 149 -8.89 9.77 -13.66
CA TYR A 149 -8.68 10.58 -12.46
C TYR A 149 -9.95 10.82 -11.68
N GLU A 150 -11.08 11.06 -12.35
CA GLU A 150 -12.38 11.13 -11.67
C GLU A 150 -12.72 9.80 -10.97
N ASP A 151 -12.51 8.68 -11.65
CA ASP A 151 -12.69 7.36 -11.06
C ASP A 151 -11.79 7.16 -9.82
N ALA A 152 -10.52 7.60 -9.91
CA ALA A 152 -9.60 7.56 -8.78
C ALA A 152 -10.05 8.44 -7.60
N ILE A 153 -10.60 9.62 -7.87
CA ILE A 153 -11.18 10.53 -6.86
C ILE A 153 -12.38 9.88 -6.16
N ASP A 154 -13.29 9.30 -6.92
CA ASP A 154 -14.47 8.62 -6.36
C ASP A 154 -14.08 7.42 -5.50
N ASN A 155 -13.13 6.61 -5.98
CA ASN A 155 -12.61 5.48 -5.22
C ASN A 155 -11.90 5.92 -3.94
N ALA A 156 -11.06 6.96 -4.00
CA ALA A 156 -10.39 7.50 -2.83
C ALA A 156 -11.38 7.99 -1.78
N PHE A 157 -12.47 8.65 -2.18
CA PHE A 157 -13.53 9.08 -1.25
C PHE A 157 -14.12 7.89 -0.48
N ILE A 158 -14.43 6.80 -1.18
CA ILE A 158 -14.97 5.57 -0.58
C ILE A 158 -13.95 4.97 0.39
N VAL A 159 -12.68 4.89 0.00
CA VAL A 159 -11.61 4.33 0.82
C VAL A 159 -11.36 5.17 2.07
N LEU A 160 -11.25 6.50 1.93
CA LEU A 160 -11.06 7.43 3.05
C LEU A 160 -12.19 7.28 4.06
N ARG A 161 -13.45 7.26 3.59
CA ARG A 161 -14.60 7.07 4.45
C ARG A 161 -14.53 5.74 5.21
N LYS A 162 -14.28 4.63 4.51
CA LYS A 162 -14.13 3.31 5.14
C LYS A 162 -13.03 3.31 6.22
N ARG A 163 -11.87 3.90 5.95
CA ARG A 163 -10.76 3.97 6.93
C ARG A 163 -11.11 4.79 8.17
N ILE A 164 -11.78 5.92 7.97
CA ILE A 164 -12.22 6.78 9.06
C ILE A 164 -13.27 6.06 9.92
N ASP A 165 -14.19 5.32 9.29
CA ASP A 165 -15.17 4.49 9.98
C ASP A 165 -14.47 3.40 10.83
N LEU A 166 -13.39 2.78 10.33
CA LEU A 166 -12.59 1.82 11.09
C LEU A 166 -11.92 2.43 12.34
N PHE A 167 -11.57 3.71 12.31
CA PHE A 167 -10.98 4.42 13.46
C PHE A 167 -12.04 4.80 14.52
N GLY A 168 -13.32 4.53 14.26
CA GLY A 168 -14.40 4.77 15.22
C GLY A 168 -14.73 6.25 15.42
N VAL A 169 -14.39 7.10 14.45
CA VAL A 169 -14.70 8.54 14.52
C VAL A 169 -16.20 8.75 14.46
N VAL A 170 -16.75 9.40 15.47
CA VAL A 170 -18.16 9.76 15.48
C VAL A 170 -18.35 10.98 14.57
N GLN A 171 -19.06 10.78 13.45
CA GLN A 171 -19.48 11.83 12.52
C GLN A 171 -18.32 12.57 11.81
N PRO A 172 -17.52 11.86 11.00
CA PRO A 172 -16.49 12.52 10.20
C PRO A 172 -17.12 13.43 9.12
N ASN A 173 -16.48 14.57 8.86
CA ASN A 173 -16.83 15.44 7.73
C ASN A 173 -15.75 15.30 6.66
N ILE A 174 -16.14 14.81 5.47
CA ILE A 174 -15.24 14.62 4.33
C ILE A 174 -15.86 15.37 3.16
N GLN A 175 -15.17 16.39 2.68
CA GLN A 175 -15.65 17.24 1.59
C GLN A 175 -14.65 17.21 0.43
N LYS A 176 -15.16 16.99 -0.79
CA LYS A 176 -14.38 17.20 -2.00
C LYS A 176 -14.23 18.70 -2.23
N ASP A 177 -13.02 19.16 -2.53
CA ASP A 177 -12.79 20.53 -2.94
C ASP A 177 -13.34 20.74 -4.36
N ILE A 178 -14.20 21.74 -4.52
CA ILE A 178 -14.88 22.06 -5.77
C ILE A 178 -13.95 22.86 -6.70
N ALA A 179 -13.07 23.69 -6.13
CA ALA A 179 -12.10 24.47 -6.89
C ALA A 179 -10.89 23.59 -7.27
N ASN A 180 -10.43 22.76 -6.34
CA ASN A 180 -9.20 21.98 -6.50
C ASN A 180 -9.50 20.49 -6.67
N ARG A 181 -9.66 20.06 -7.92
CA ARG A 181 -10.04 18.68 -8.24
C ARG A 181 -9.05 17.66 -7.65
N GLY A 182 -9.60 16.71 -6.90
CA GLY A 182 -8.84 15.64 -6.23
C GLY A 182 -8.26 16.03 -4.87
N VAL A 183 -8.62 17.19 -4.34
CA VAL A 183 -8.37 17.58 -2.95
C VAL A 183 -9.59 17.24 -2.08
N PHE A 184 -9.33 16.71 -0.89
CA PHE A 184 -10.32 16.38 0.13
C PHE A 184 -10.01 17.14 1.41
N HIS A 185 -11.00 17.83 1.97
CA HIS A 185 -10.96 18.43 3.29
C HIS A 185 -11.63 17.49 4.28
N ILE A 186 -10.89 17.05 5.28
CA ILE A 186 -11.29 16.03 6.23
C ILE A 186 -11.22 16.59 7.64
N GLU A 187 -12.36 16.64 8.32
CA GLU A 187 -12.44 17.05 9.72
C GLU A 187 -12.91 15.86 10.56
N LEU A 188 -12.11 15.52 11.57
CA LEU A 188 -12.32 14.38 12.47
C LEU A 188 -12.41 14.88 13.92
N PRO A 189 -13.62 15.16 14.43
CA PRO A 189 -13.82 15.60 15.81
C PRO A 189 -13.52 14.49 16.82
N GLY A 190 -12.93 14.85 17.96
CA GLY A 190 -12.72 13.92 19.07
C GLY A 190 -11.62 12.88 18.88
N ILE A 191 -10.76 13.04 17.85
CA ILE A 191 -9.55 12.24 17.67
C ILE A 191 -8.56 12.54 18.81
N LYS A 192 -8.08 11.49 19.48
CA LYS A 192 -7.06 11.57 20.54
C LYS A 192 -5.63 11.43 20.01
N GLU A 193 -5.45 10.66 18.94
CA GLU A 193 -4.14 10.33 18.35
C GLU A 193 -4.08 10.77 16.87
N PRO A 194 -3.85 12.07 16.58
CA PRO A 194 -3.89 12.58 15.22
C PRO A 194 -2.80 11.97 14.32
N GLU A 195 -1.59 11.76 14.82
CA GLU A 195 -0.47 11.20 14.02
C GLU A 195 -0.80 9.80 13.46
N ARG A 196 -1.51 8.97 14.23
CA ARG A 196 -1.90 7.62 13.81
C ARG A 196 -3.00 7.65 12.74
N VAL A 197 -3.94 8.58 12.86
CA VAL A 197 -4.97 8.79 11.83
C VAL A 197 -4.35 9.36 10.58
N GLU A 198 -3.41 10.30 10.71
CA GLU A 198 -2.67 10.85 9.59
C GLU A 198 -1.90 9.76 8.82
N ASP A 199 -1.17 8.87 9.52
CA ASP A 199 -0.48 7.73 8.89
C ASP A 199 -1.47 6.79 8.18
N LEU A 200 -2.60 6.47 8.83
CA LEU A 200 -3.67 5.66 8.23
C LEU A 200 -4.26 6.30 6.97
N LEU A 201 -4.44 7.63 6.97
CA LEU A 201 -4.99 8.37 5.84
C LEU A 201 -3.97 8.54 4.70
N LYS A 202 -2.67 8.67 5.03
CA LYS A 202 -1.58 8.81 4.05
C LYS A 202 -1.20 7.51 3.36
N GLN A 203 -1.24 6.37 4.06
CA GLN A 203 -0.84 5.10 3.47
C GLN A 203 -1.74 4.77 2.27
N ALA A 204 -1.19 4.74 1.06
CA ALA A 204 -1.92 4.23 -0.09
C ALA A 204 -2.25 2.75 0.19
N ALA A 205 -3.53 2.38 0.28
CA ALA A 205 -3.93 0.99 0.42
C ALA A 205 -3.90 0.39 -0.97
N VAL A 206 -2.69 0.25 -1.51
CA VAL A 206 -2.47 -0.47 -2.74
C VAL A 206 -2.59 -1.94 -2.39
N LEU A 207 -3.73 -2.53 -2.76
CA LEU A 207 -3.88 -3.97 -2.73
C LEU A 207 -3.29 -4.50 -4.03
N GLU A 208 -2.33 -5.41 -3.91
CA GLU A 208 -1.73 -6.09 -5.04
C GLU A 208 -1.77 -7.59 -4.80
N PHE A 209 -2.07 -8.33 -5.85
CA PHE A 209 -2.01 -9.78 -5.85
C PHE A 209 -0.77 -10.19 -6.63
N TRP A 210 0.15 -10.83 -5.94
CA TRP A 210 1.42 -11.28 -6.49
C TRP A 210 1.41 -12.80 -6.69
N GLU A 211 2.02 -13.24 -7.79
CA GLU A 211 2.32 -14.67 -7.97
C GLU A 211 3.44 -15.05 -6.99
N THR A 212 3.45 -16.32 -6.58
CA THR A 212 4.46 -16.84 -5.66
C THR A 212 5.22 -17.98 -6.30
N LYS A 213 6.48 -18.16 -5.91
CA LYS A 213 7.32 -19.25 -6.40
C LYS A 213 7.61 -20.25 -5.29
N ASP A 214 7.72 -21.54 -5.63
CA ASP A 214 8.09 -22.55 -4.65
C ASP A 214 9.50 -22.27 -4.11
N ALA A 215 9.60 -22.17 -2.79
CA ALA A 215 10.85 -21.80 -2.14
C ALA A 215 11.92 -22.90 -2.21
N THR A 216 11.56 -24.13 -2.59
CA THR A 216 12.52 -25.23 -2.75
C THR A 216 13.53 -24.94 -3.83
N GLU A 217 13.08 -24.38 -4.97
CA GLU A 217 13.96 -23.96 -6.06
C GLU A 217 14.92 -22.85 -5.64
N ILE A 218 14.48 -21.97 -4.74
CA ILE A 218 15.30 -20.87 -4.22
C ILE A 218 16.35 -21.37 -3.24
N ARG A 219 15.98 -22.32 -2.38
CA ARG A 219 16.85 -22.86 -1.33
C ARG A 219 18.11 -23.51 -1.89
N GLU A 220 18.00 -24.19 -3.03
CA GLU A 220 19.15 -24.78 -3.74
C GLU A 220 20.17 -23.72 -4.19
N ASN A 221 19.73 -22.50 -4.43
CA ASN A 221 20.59 -21.40 -4.87
C ASN A 221 21.17 -20.57 -3.71
N LEU A 222 20.60 -20.63 -2.50
CA LEU A 222 21.13 -19.91 -1.33
C LEU A 222 22.59 -20.27 -1.02
N HIS A 223 22.95 -21.55 -1.12
CA HIS A 223 24.35 -21.97 -0.92
C HIS A 223 25.30 -21.39 -1.97
N LYS A 224 24.83 -21.18 -3.21
CA LYS A 224 25.62 -20.54 -4.26
C LYS A 224 25.82 -19.06 -3.98
N VAL A 225 24.78 -18.41 -3.46
CA VAL A 225 24.81 -17.00 -3.05
C VAL A 225 25.77 -16.79 -1.89
N ASP A 226 25.70 -17.58 -0.82
CA ASP A 226 26.65 -17.43 0.30
C ASP A 226 28.09 -17.65 -0.14
N LYS A 227 28.32 -18.63 -1.02
CA LYS A 227 29.65 -18.87 -1.59
C LYS A 227 30.13 -17.67 -2.40
N PHE A 228 29.27 -17.12 -3.27
CA PHE A 228 29.59 -15.95 -4.08
C PHE A 228 29.92 -14.73 -3.21
N LEU A 229 29.08 -14.43 -2.23
CA LEU A 229 29.28 -13.32 -1.30
C LEU A 229 30.57 -13.49 -0.49
N SER A 230 30.87 -14.71 -0.03
CA SER A 230 32.13 -14.96 0.68
C SER A 230 33.35 -14.73 -0.21
N GLN A 231 33.27 -15.03 -1.51
CA GLN A 231 34.37 -14.82 -2.46
C GLN A 231 34.57 -13.33 -2.77
N GLU A 232 33.50 -12.57 -2.97
CA GLU A 232 33.57 -11.11 -3.11
C GLU A 232 34.08 -10.43 -1.85
N ASP A 233 33.62 -10.87 -0.66
CA ASP A 233 34.13 -10.37 0.61
C ASP A 233 35.64 -10.66 0.73
N TYR A 234 36.12 -11.84 0.30
CA TYR A 234 37.55 -12.16 0.25
C TYR A 234 38.32 -11.26 -0.73
N GLU A 235 37.80 -10.98 -1.94
CA GLU A 235 38.46 -10.09 -2.91
C GLU A 235 38.47 -8.63 -2.46
N LEU A 236 37.39 -8.17 -1.84
CA LEU A 236 37.28 -6.82 -1.26
C LEU A 236 38.20 -6.68 -0.05
N ILE A 237 38.26 -7.69 0.83
CA ILE A 237 39.20 -7.74 1.97
C ILE A 237 40.64 -7.80 1.48
N ASP A 238 40.98 -8.60 0.48
CA ASP A 238 42.34 -8.66 -0.11
C ASP A 238 42.76 -7.28 -0.68
N SER A 239 41.81 -6.52 -1.24
CA SER A 239 42.03 -5.14 -1.69
C SER A 239 42.14 -4.10 -0.57
N LEU A 240 41.61 -4.38 0.63
CA LEU A 240 41.59 -3.47 1.79
C LEU A 240 42.70 -3.77 2.81
N VAL A 241 43.24 -4.99 2.82
CA VAL A 241 44.28 -5.47 3.75
C VAL A 241 45.67 -4.87 3.47
N GLU A 242 45.86 -4.10 2.40
CA GLU A 242 47.06 -3.25 2.25
C GLU A 242 47.12 -2.10 3.28
N THR A 243 46.03 -1.78 3.99
CA THR A 243 46.02 -0.74 5.02
C THR A 243 45.14 -1.10 6.23
N GLU A 244 45.82 -1.50 7.31
CA GLU A 244 45.37 -1.59 8.70
C GLU A 244 44.47 -2.77 9.13
N GLU A 245 44.96 -3.50 10.14
CA GLU A 245 44.21 -4.47 10.94
C GLU A 245 43.07 -3.78 11.71
N SER A 246 41.82 -4.10 11.38
CA SER A 246 40.68 -3.80 12.26
C SER A 246 39.55 -4.82 12.13
N LEU A 247 39.26 -5.46 13.26
CA LEU A 247 37.97 -6.03 13.72
C LEU A 247 37.01 -6.56 12.64
N ILE A 248 37.24 -7.81 12.24
CA ILE A 248 36.30 -8.59 11.43
C ILE A 248 35.07 -8.90 12.30
N THR A 249 34.03 -8.09 12.19
CA THR A 249 32.69 -8.52 12.60
C THR A 249 32.20 -9.45 11.50
N GLN A 250 32.20 -10.75 11.76
CA GLN A 250 31.78 -11.78 10.80
C GLN A 250 30.32 -11.50 10.38
N LYS A 251 30.14 -10.89 9.20
CA LYS A 251 28.81 -10.64 8.63
C LYS A 251 28.18 -12.01 8.38
N LYS A 252 27.09 -12.32 9.09
CA LYS A 252 26.38 -13.58 8.90
C LYS A 252 25.99 -13.74 7.43
N GLY A 253 26.22 -14.93 6.88
CA GLY A 253 25.77 -15.27 5.53
C GLY A 253 24.25 -15.10 5.39
N ILE A 254 23.77 -15.00 4.15
CA ILE A 254 22.34 -14.87 3.88
C ILE A 254 21.58 -16.08 4.43
N SER A 255 22.09 -17.30 4.22
CA SER A 255 21.42 -18.50 4.75
C SER A 255 21.43 -18.58 6.28
N GLU A 256 22.47 -18.08 6.95
CA GLU A 256 22.59 -18.10 8.41
C GLU A 256 21.57 -17.19 9.11
N ARG A 257 21.00 -16.24 8.37
CA ARG A 257 19.96 -15.32 8.83
C ARG A 257 18.55 -15.86 8.58
N ILE A 258 18.43 -17.01 7.92
CA ILE A 258 17.17 -17.69 7.61
C ILE A 258 17.06 -18.95 8.47
N VAL A 259 15.96 -19.06 9.21
CA VAL A 259 15.61 -20.23 9.98
C VAL A 259 14.64 -21.08 9.17
N PHE A 260 15.04 -22.29 8.78
CA PHE A 260 14.24 -23.17 7.93
C PHE A 260 13.24 -24.05 8.69
N ASN A 261 13.26 -24.03 10.01
CA ASN A 261 12.28 -24.71 10.86
C ASN A 261 12.12 -23.94 12.18
N LEU A 262 10.89 -23.60 12.55
CA LEU A 262 10.58 -22.87 13.77
C LEU A 262 9.65 -23.69 14.66
N GLY A 263 10.23 -24.45 15.59
CA GLY A 263 9.49 -25.40 16.43
C GLY A 263 9.00 -26.59 15.61
N ASP A 264 7.69 -26.83 15.61
CA ASP A 264 7.03 -27.84 14.78
C ASP A 264 6.60 -27.30 13.41
N ARG A 265 6.89 -26.02 13.11
CA ARG A 265 6.51 -25.38 11.85
C ARG A 265 7.60 -25.55 10.80
N GLY A 266 7.36 -26.51 9.91
CA GLY A 266 8.10 -26.63 8.66
C GLY A 266 7.84 -25.46 7.73
N VAL A 267 8.57 -25.45 6.63
CA VAL A 267 8.49 -24.44 5.58
C VAL A 267 7.94 -25.11 4.33
N TYR A 268 6.88 -24.54 3.74
CA TYR A 268 6.16 -25.12 2.60
C TYR A 268 5.73 -24.05 1.60
N GLY A 269 5.62 -24.44 0.33
CA GLY A 269 5.16 -23.56 -0.75
C GLY A 269 6.06 -22.33 -0.90
N PRO A 270 5.51 -21.11 -0.79
CA PRO A 270 6.26 -19.88 -1.07
C PRO A 270 7.06 -19.37 0.12
N ILE A 271 6.91 -19.96 1.30
CA ILE A 271 7.71 -19.57 2.47
C ILE A 271 9.12 -20.10 2.25
N LEU A 272 10.14 -19.24 2.30
CA LEU A 272 11.55 -19.62 2.23
C LEU A 272 12.10 -20.03 3.60
N GLY A 273 11.62 -19.37 4.65
CA GLY A 273 11.98 -19.62 6.03
C GLY A 273 11.49 -18.50 6.93
N TYR A 274 12.08 -18.41 8.11
CA TYR A 274 11.74 -17.43 9.12
C TYR A 274 12.94 -16.54 9.39
N VAL A 275 12.70 -15.24 9.51
CA VAL A 275 13.75 -14.24 9.81
C VAL A 275 13.46 -13.56 11.13
N LYS A 276 14.52 -13.33 11.93
CA LYS A 276 14.40 -12.57 13.17
C LYS A 276 14.10 -11.10 12.86
N LYS A 277 13.29 -10.46 13.70
CA LYS A 277 12.95 -9.03 13.62
C LYS A 277 14.18 -8.14 13.42
N ALA A 278 15.26 -8.42 14.14
CA ALA A 278 16.51 -7.66 14.07
C ALA A 278 17.23 -7.77 12.72
N ASP A 279 17.08 -8.89 12.02
CA ASP A 279 17.76 -9.16 10.75
C ASP A 279 16.88 -8.89 9.53
N LYS A 280 15.58 -8.64 9.73
CA LYS A 280 14.53 -8.58 8.70
C LYS A 280 14.83 -7.62 7.56
N ASP A 281 15.03 -6.34 7.89
CA ASP A 281 15.13 -5.29 6.88
C ASP A 281 16.44 -5.38 6.09
N ALA A 282 17.55 -5.65 6.79
CA ALA A 282 18.84 -5.86 6.15
C ALA A 282 18.83 -7.12 5.25
N LEU A 283 18.13 -8.20 5.63
CA LEU A 283 18.10 -9.43 4.85
C LEU A 283 17.27 -9.24 3.57
N LEU A 284 16.13 -8.55 3.69
CA LEU A 284 15.31 -8.17 2.54
C LEU A 284 16.09 -7.26 1.57
N SER A 285 16.85 -6.31 2.11
CA SER A 285 17.71 -5.43 1.31
C SER A 285 18.76 -6.23 0.53
N ASP A 286 19.44 -7.18 1.19
CA ASP A 286 20.45 -8.02 0.54
C ASP A 286 19.82 -8.90 -0.54
N LEU A 287 18.75 -9.64 -0.21
CA LEU A 287 18.08 -10.59 -1.10
C LEU A 287 17.47 -9.95 -2.36
N ASN A 288 17.00 -8.71 -2.25
CA ASN A 288 16.37 -7.98 -3.36
C ASN A 288 17.34 -7.09 -4.14
N SER A 289 18.64 -7.24 -3.92
CA SER A 289 19.65 -6.49 -4.66
C SER A 289 19.77 -6.96 -6.12
N ASP A 290 20.05 -6.02 -7.03
CA ASP A 290 20.15 -6.30 -8.46
C ASP A 290 21.23 -7.35 -8.79
N TYR A 291 22.31 -7.43 -8.03
CA TYR A 291 23.41 -8.37 -8.29
C TYR A 291 23.07 -9.81 -7.90
N LEU A 292 22.09 -10.03 -7.01
CA LEU A 292 21.61 -11.39 -6.68
C LEU A 292 20.49 -11.89 -7.62
N SER A 293 19.92 -11.01 -8.45
CA SER A 293 18.85 -11.37 -9.39
C SER A 293 19.23 -12.54 -10.32
N GLY A 294 20.50 -12.65 -10.70
CA GLY A 294 21.00 -13.76 -11.52
C GLY A 294 20.93 -15.14 -10.86
N PHE A 295 20.88 -15.22 -9.53
CA PHE A 295 20.79 -16.48 -8.79
C PHE A 295 19.34 -16.96 -8.62
N PHE A 296 18.39 -16.03 -8.53
CA PHE A 296 16.99 -16.34 -8.21
C PHE A 296 16.05 -16.22 -9.43
N GLY A 297 16.44 -15.42 -10.42
CA GLY A 297 15.63 -15.00 -11.55
C GLY A 297 15.25 -13.52 -11.46
N ASN A 298 15.25 -12.81 -12.60
CA ASN A 298 14.95 -11.36 -12.66
C ASN A 298 13.49 -11.01 -12.28
N ASP A 299 12.62 -12.01 -12.30
CA ASP A 299 11.22 -11.93 -11.91
C ASP A 299 10.99 -12.32 -10.45
N VAL A 300 11.99 -12.80 -9.71
CA VAL A 300 11.87 -13.22 -8.32
C VAL A 300 12.29 -12.10 -7.38
N PHE A 301 11.54 -11.92 -6.30
CA PHE A 301 11.87 -11.00 -5.21
C PHE A 301 11.27 -11.52 -3.89
N PHE A 302 11.69 -10.92 -2.78
CA PHE A 302 11.41 -11.41 -1.44
C PHE A 302 10.65 -10.37 -0.62
N ALA A 303 9.69 -10.85 0.16
CA ALA A 303 8.93 -10.05 1.11
C ALA A 303 8.84 -10.73 2.47
N CYS A 304 8.58 -9.96 3.51
CA CYS A 304 8.25 -10.51 4.82
C CYS A 304 6.77 -10.37 5.12
N GLY A 305 6.22 -11.35 5.85
CA GLY A 305 4.89 -11.23 6.44
C GLY A 305 4.75 -9.94 7.27
N TYR A 306 3.57 -9.33 7.21
CA TYR A 306 3.28 -8.12 7.99
C TYR A 306 3.23 -8.41 9.50
N LYS A 307 2.63 -9.54 9.88
CA LYS A 307 2.55 -10.01 11.27
C LYS A 307 3.69 -11.00 11.57
N PRO A 308 4.14 -11.06 12.83
CA PRO A 308 5.05 -12.12 13.25
C PRO A 308 4.36 -13.49 13.18
N VAL A 309 5.17 -14.54 13.16
CA VAL A 309 4.70 -15.93 13.21
C VAL A 309 3.88 -16.13 14.47
N GLU A 310 2.71 -16.75 14.35
CA GLU A 310 1.81 -16.95 15.48
C GLU A 310 2.49 -17.72 16.63
N GLY A 311 2.45 -17.17 17.84
CA GLY A 311 3.14 -17.75 19.00
C GLY A 311 4.66 -17.51 19.03
N ASN A 312 5.22 -16.75 18.08
CA ASN A 312 6.60 -16.31 18.12
C ASN A 312 6.78 -14.88 17.56
N ILE A 313 6.79 -13.90 18.47
CA ILE A 313 6.80 -12.46 18.15
C ILE A 313 8.10 -11.97 17.50
N ASP A 314 9.19 -12.74 17.63
CA ASP A 314 10.51 -12.34 17.15
C ASP A 314 10.76 -12.75 15.70
N TYR A 315 9.91 -13.60 15.12
CA TYR A 315 10.12 -14.18 13.80
C TYR A 315 9.02 -13.78 12.82
N TYR A 316 9.42 -13.58 11.57
CA TYR A 316 8.55 -13.24 10.45
C TYR A 316 8.76 -14.24 9.32
N GLU A 317 7.69 -14.57 8.60
CA GLU A 317 7.78 -15.42 7.41
C GLU A 317 8.47 -14.65 6.28
N LEU A 318 9.52 -15.24 5.72
CA LEU A 318 10.18 -14.77 4.50
C LEU A 318 9.54 -15.49 3.32
N ILE A 319 8.95 -14.74 2.40
CA ILE A 319 8.10 -15.24 1.31
C ILE A 319 8.77 -14.93 -0.03
N VAL A 320 8.73 -15.90 -0.94
CA VAL A 320 9.22 -15.78 -2.32
C VAL A 320 8.07 -15.33 -3.22
N LEU A 321 8.21 -14.14 -3.79
CA LEU A 321 7.27 -13.56 -4.74
C LEU A 321 7.84 -13.58 -6.15
N GLN A 322 6.94 -13.58 -7.13
CA GLN A 322 7.28 -13.58 -8.55
C GLN A 322 6.46 -12.52 -9.28
N LYS A 323 7.14 -11.74 -10.13
CA LYS A 323 6.50 -10.81 -11.06
C LYS A 323 5.71 -11.60 -12.09
N SER A 324 4.45 -11.21 -12.31
CA SER A 324 3.65 -11.83 -13.35
C SER A 324 4.24 -11.54 -14.72
N LYS A 325 4.32 -12.56 -15.58
CA LYS A 325 4.82 -12.41 -16.96
C LYS A 325 3.97 -11.47 -17.81
N ALA A 326 2.69 -11.30 -17.47
CA ALA A 326 1.77 -10.47 -18.22
C ALA A 326 1.99 -8.97 -17.96
N THR A 327 2.25 -8.60 -16.71
CA THR A 327 2.32 -7.20 -16.25
C THR A 327 3.74 -6.75 -15.93
N ASN A 328 4.69 -7.68 -15.80
CA ASN A 328 6.04 -7.45 -15.27
C ASN A 328 6.01 -6.81 -13.86
N GLY A 329 4.99 -7.15 -13.08
CA GLY A 329 4.71 -6.63 -11.74
C GLY A 329 3.65 -7.48 -11.04
N ALA A 330 2.77 -6.87 -10.25
CA ALA A 330 1.64 -7.55 -9.63
C ALA A 330 0.75 -8.20 -10.71
N ALA A 331 0.20 -9.38 -10.44
CA ALA A 331 -0.73 -10.05 -11.35
C ALA A 331 -2.06 -9.30 -11.44
N LEU A 332 -2.53 -8.77 -10.32
CA LEU A 332 -3.75 -7.96 -10.21
C LEU A 332 -3.56 -6.85 -9.18
N ASN A 333 -4.29 -5.75 -9.35
CA ASN A 333 -4.35 -4.66 -8.39
C ASN A 333 -5.72 -4.59 -7.72
N GLY A 334 -5.87 -3.73 -6.70
CA GLY A 334 -7.11 -3.56 -5.95
C GLY A 334 -8.23 -2.88 -6.75
N ASP A 335 -7.94 -2.29 -7.89
CA ASP A 335 -8.91 -1.63 -8.79
C ASP A 335 -9.97 -2.61 -9.33
N VAL A 336 -9.66 -3.91 -9.38
CA VAL A 336 -10.63 -4.94 -9.76
C VAL A 336 -11.58 -5.34 -8.63
N VAL A 337 -11.32 -4.93 -7.39
CA VAL A 337 -12.14 -5.26 -6.22
C VAL A 337 -13.30 -4.27 -6.10
N THR A 338 -14.53 -4.78 -6.25
CA THR A 338 -15.76 -3.97 -6.18
C THR A 338 -16.36 -3.92 -4.78
N ASP A 339 -16.10 -4.92 -3.95
CA ASP A 339 -16.54 -4.94 -2.55
C ASP A 339 -15.58 -5.76 -1.67
N ALA A 340 -15.47 -5.36 -0.41
CA ALA A 340 -14.69 -6.09 0.59
C ALA A 340 -15.33 -5.89 1.96
N ARG A 341 -15.60 -7.00 2.67
CA ARG A 341 -16.25 -6.98 3.98
C ARG A 341 -15.66 -8.03 4.91
N GLN A 342 -15.62 -7.71 6.19
CA GLN A 342 -15.28 -8.67 7.22
C GLN A 342 -16.45 -9.64 7.41
N GLU A 343 -16.15 -10.92 7.38
CA GLU A 343 -17.05 -12.00 7.75
C GLU A 343 -16.40 -12.82 8.86
N PHE A 344 -17.19 -13.64 9.54
CA PHE A 344 -16.67 -14.61 10.49
C PHE A 344 -16.96 -15.99 9.94
N ASP A 345 -15.93 -16.83 9.84
CA ASP A 345 -16.10 -18.22 9.45
C ASP A 345 -17.03 -18.91 10.48
N GLU A 346 -18.14 -19.46 10.00
CA GLU A 346 -19.21 -20.01 10.86
C GLU A 346 -18.75 -21.19 11.72
N ARG A 347 -17.64 -21.85 11.36
CA ARG A 347 -17.12 -23.04 12.02
C ARG A 347 -16.01 -22.74 13.03
N THR A 348 -15.15 -21.78 12.73
CA THR A 348 -13.96 -21.45 13.51
C THR A 348 -14.11 -20.15 14.29
N GLY A 349 -15.09 -19.30 13.95
CA GLY A 349 -15.27 -17.98 14.54
C GLY A 349 -14.17 -16.97 14.17
N ASN A 350 -13.27 -17.35 13.26
CA ASN A 350 -12.17 -16.50 12.83
C ASN A 350 -12.69 -15.40 11.90
N ALA A 351 -12.20 -14.17 12.12
CA ALA A 351 -12.43 -13.08 11.19
C ALA A 351 -11.74 -13.37 9.85
N GLN A 352 -12.49 -13.25 8.76
CA GLN A 352 -12.00 -13.34 7.39
C GLN A 352 -12.42 -12.10 6.60
N VAL A 353 -11.71 -11.80 5.52
CA VAL A 353 -12.12 -10.74 4.59
C VAL A 353 -12.65 -11.41 3.33
N SER A 354 -13.94 -11.21 3.07
CA SER A 354 -14.60 -11.61 1.84
C SER A 354 -14.47 -10.48 0.83
N MET A 355 -13.97 -10.79 -0.37
CA MET A 355 -13.75 -9.82 -1.44
C MET A 355 -14.54 -10.23 -2.69
N SER A 356 -15.19 -9.25 -3.32
CA SER A 356 -15.87 -9.41 -4.61
C SER A 356 -15.13 -8.60 -5.67
N MET A 357 -15.00 -9.18 -6.86
CA MET A 357 -14.31 -8.56 -7.99
C MET A 357 -15.28 -8.22 -9.12
N ASN A 358 -14.91 -7.25 -9.97
CA ASN A 358 -15.60 -7.02 -11.23
C ASN A 358 -15.37 -8.19 -12.22
N ALA A 359 -16.03 -8.15 -13.38
CA ALA A 359 -15.96 -9.22 -14.38
C ALA A 359 -14.54 -9.42 -14.95
N ALA A 360 -13.78 -8.34 -15.13
CA ALA A 360 -12.40 -8.40 -15.63
C ALA A 360 -11.47 -9.06 -14.60
N GLY A 361 -11.53 -8.61 -13.34
CA GLY A 361 -10.78 -9.20 -12.23
C GLY A 361 -11.10 -10.67 -12.02
N SER A 362 -12.39 -11.03 -12.07
CA SER A 362 -12.83 -12.43 -11.94
C SER A 362 -12.26 -13.33 -13.05
N THR A 363 -12.20 -12.81 -14.28
CA THR A 363 -11.66 -13.56 -15.43
C THR A 363 -10.16 -13.77 -15.28
N GLU A 364 -9.43 -12.73 -14.86
CA GLU A 364 -7.98 -12.83 -14.68
C GLU A 364 -7.61 -13.66 -13.43
N TRP A 365 -8.36 -13.54 -12.34
CA TRP A 365 -8.24 -14.40 -11.16
C TRP A 365 -8.42 -15.87 -11.55
N ALA A 366 -9.42 -16.19 -12.36
CA ALA A 366 -9.65 -17.53 -12.88
C ALA A 366 -8.56 -18.01 -13.85
N ARG A 367 -7.75 -17.11 -14.43
CA ARG A 367 -6.60 -17.45 -15.27
C ARG A 367 -5.37 -17.80 -14.43
N ILE A 368 -5.11 -17.05 -13.36
CA ILE A 368 -3.91 -17.21 -12.51
C ILE A 368 -4.06 -18.28 -11.43
N THR A 369 -5.29 -18.69 -11.10
CA THR A 369 -5.57 -19.73 -10.09
C THR A 369 -5.85 -21.12 -10.66
N LYS A 370 -5.82 -21.27 -11.99
CA LYS A 370 -5.88 -22.57 -12.67
C LYS A 370 -4.48 -23.16 -12.78
#